data_AF-A0A969Q4P2-F1
#
_entry.id   AF-A0A969Q4P2-F1
#
_cell.length_a   1.000
_cell.length_b   1.000
_cell.length_c   1.000
_cell.angle_alpha   90.00
_cell.angle_beta   90.00
_cell.angle_gamma   90.00
#
_symmetry.space_group_name_H-M   'P 1'
#
loop_
_entity.id
_entity.type
_entity.pdbx_description
1 polymer ?
#
loop_
_entity_poly.entity_id
_entity_poly.type
_entity_poly.pdbx_seq_one_letter_code
_entity_poly.pdbx_strand_id
1 'polypeptide(L)'
;MLEHYWIDDTTEFESVVRQGFSEIKGATHTTDDEPPLDFRVAPSDKSNMARYLFAGFNKCLTNVARFHSDSERRLVVILEREAQKWFRPAKGQFQIFYRSGNDLREYVPDFVAETNTEILMLEPKMATQLKDPEVLAKQAAAVEWCAVASKHAATCDSKPWRYVLIPHDQITDNMAIDFWSRLLGNRIA
;
A
#
# COMPACT_ATOMS: atom_id res chain seq x y z
N MET A 1 44.45 3.14 -16.86
CA MET A 1 44.42 2.03 -15.88
C MET A 1 43.81 2.58 -14.61
N LEU A 2 42.56 2.19 -14.34
CA LEU A 2 41.77 2.30 -13.11
C LEU A 2 40.56 1.39 -13.41
N GLU A 3 40.78 0.08 -13.58
CA GLU A 3 40.66 -0.95 -12.53
C GLU A 3 39.30 -0.91 -11.81
N HIS A 4 38.35 -1.65 -12.40
CA HIS A 4 37.34 -2.50 -11.77
C HIS A 4 36.68 -1.99 -10.48
N TYR A 5 35.60 -1.22 -10.63
CA TYR A 5 34.56 -1.14 -9.62
C TYR A 5 33.61 -2.34 -9.83
N TRP A 6 33.84 -3.44 -9.10
CA TRP A 6 32.87 -4.52 -8.99
C TRP A 6 31.75 -4.04 -8.05
N ILE A 7 30.64 -3.56 -8.62
CA ILE A 7 29.39 -3.48 -7.86
C ILE A 7 28.90 -4.91 -7.78
N ASP A 8 28.93 -5.46 -6.57
CA ASP A 8 28.16 -6.65 -6.29
C ASP A 8 26.67 -6.27 -6.39
N ASP A 9 26.09 -6.51 -7.56
CA ASP A 9 24.67 -6.28 -7.84
C ASP A 9 23.78 -7.34 -7.17
N THR A 10 24.35 -8.33 -6.47
CA THR A 10 23.58 -9.35 -5.76
C THR A 10 23.24 -8.90 -4.34
N THR A 11 22.16 -8.12 -4.21
CA THR A 11 21.54 -7.93 -2.89
C THR A 11 20.67 -9.13 -2.60
N GLU A 12 21.11 -9.96 -1.66
CA GLU A 12 20.29 -11.04 -1.13
C GLU A 12 19.44 -10.50 0.03
N PHE A 13 18.11 -10.57 -0.09
CA PHE A 13 17.20 -10.25 1.00
C PHE A 13 16.90 -11.52 1.78
N GLU A 14 17.18 -11.51 3.08
CA GLU A 14 16.74 -12.58 3.98
C GLU A 14 15.36 -12.26 4.56
N SER A 15 14.44 -13.21 4.46
CA SER A 15 13.13 -13.10 5.12
C SER A 15 13.12 -13.90 6.43
N VAL A 16 12.78 -13.22 7.52
CA VAL A 16 12.72 -13.83 8.85
C VAL A 16 11.30 -13.77 9.39
N VAL A 17 10.68 -14.94 9.61
CA VAL A 17 9.40 -15.03 10.31
C VAL A 17 9.68 -15.11 11.81
N ARG A 18 9.21 -14.10 12.56
CA ARG A 18 9.34 -14.05 14.02
C ARG A 18 8.01 -14.42 14.67
N GLN A 19 8.07 -15.19 15.76
CA GLN A 19 6.90 -15.46 16.58
C GLN A 19 6.52 -14.21 17.38
N GLY A 20 5.34 -13.64 17.13
CA GLY A 20 4.84 -12.45 17.81
C GLY A 20 3.75 -11.74 17.02
N PHE A 21 3.14 -10.72 17.62
CA PHE A 21 2.25 -9.80 16.93
C PHE A 21 2.81 -8.38 17.05
N SER A 22 2.64 -7.58 16.00
CA SER A 22 2.92 -6.14 16.04
C SER A 22 1.59 -5.42 16.10
N GLU A 23 1.35 -4.63 17.14
CA GLU A 23 0.18 -3.76 17.18
C GLU A 23 0.22 -2.77 16.01
N ILE A 24 -0.94 -2.49 15.42
CA ILE A 24 -1.07 -1.44 14.41
C ILE A 24 -0.79 -0.13 15.11
N LYS A 25 0.30 0.54 14.71
CA LYS A 25 0.65 1.84 15.28
C LYS A 25 -0.41 2.87 14.91
N GLY A 26 -1.00 3.51 15.92
CA GLY A 26 -1.89 4.65 15.69
C GLY A 26 -1.13 5.80 15.02
N ALA A 27 -1.78 6.47 14.07
CA ALA A 27 -1.23 7.67 13.44
C ALA A 27 -1.58 8.91 14.29
N THR A 28 -0.57 9.66 14.73
CA THR A 28 -0.76 10.96 15.36
C THR A 28 -0.99 12.01 14.27
N HIS A 29 -2.11 12.72 14.32
CA HIS A 29 -2.43 13.78 13.38
C HIS A 29 -2.48 15.13 14.10
N THR A 30 -1.62 16.07 13.70
CA THR A 30 -1.74 17.47 14.10
C THR A 30 -2.83 18.12 13.25
N THR A 31 -3.92 18.57 13.84
CA THR A 31 -5.00 19.26 13.13
C THR A 31 -4.88 20.76 13.33
N ASP A 32 -5.08 21.53 12.27
CA ASP A 32 -5.64 22.87 12.43
C ASP A 32 -7.09 22.68 12.93
N ASP A 33 -7.69 23.60 13.71
CA ASP A 33 -8.99 23.44 14.40
C ASP A 33 -10.24 23.10 13.52
N GLU A 34 -10.05 22.74 12.26
CA GLU A 34 -11.10 22.30 11.34
C GLU A 34 -11.56 20.86 11.63
N PRO A 35 -12.88 20.60 11.64
CA PRO A 35 -13.41 19.27 11.83
C PRO A 35 -13.05 18.34 10.65
N PRO A 36 -12.86 17.04 10.90
CA PRO A 36 -12.62 16.08 9.82
C PRO A 36 -13.75 16.05 8.79
N LEU A 37 -13.39 15.91 7.51
CA LEU A 37 -14.33 15.81 6.40
C LEU A 37 -14.84 14.37 6.22
N ASP A 38 -16.05 14.21 5.67
CA ASP A 38 -16.53 12.89 5.22
C ASP A 38 -15.73 12.44 3.99
N PHE A 39 -15.15 11.25 4.05
CA PHE A 39 -14.35 10.69 2.95
C PHE A 39 -15.11 10.55 1.62
N ARG A 40 -16.45 10.48 1.64
CA ARG A 40 -17.30 10.38 0.45
C ARG A 40 -17.34 11.67 -0.34
N VAL A 41 -17.15 12.81 0.33
CA VAL A 41 -17.25 14.14 -0.28
C VAL A 41 -15.85 14.62 -0.65
N ALA A 42 -15.67 14.99 -1.92
CA ALA A 42 -14.41 15.60 -2.34
C ALA A 42 -14.30 17.03 -1.76
N PRO A 43 -13.15 17.43 -1.20
CA PRO A 43 -12.95 18.81 -0.78
C PRO A 43 -12.95 19.75 -1.98
N SER A 44 -13.19 21.04 -1.71
CA SER A 44 -13.24 22.09 -2.74
C SER A 44 -11.93 22.25 -3.49
N ASP A 45 -10.79 22.21 -2.80
CA ASP A 45 -9.46 22.27 -3.39
C ASP A 45 -8.76 20.90 -3.31
N LYS A 46 -8.65 20.25 -4.47
CA LYS A 46 -8.01 18.94 -4.61
C LYS A 46 -6.49 19.00 -4.78
N SER A 47 -5.92 20.18 -5.01
CA SER A 47 -4.48 20.35 -5.28
C SER A 47 -3.63 20.14 -4.03
N ASN A 48 -4.21 20.36 -2.85
CA ASN A 48 -3.56 20.18 -1.56
C ASN A 48 -4.38 19.22 -0.69
N MET A 49 -4.50 17.96 -1.12
CA MET A 49 -5.28 16.94 -0.41
C MET A 49 -4.72 16.62 0.98
N ALA A 50 -3.40 16.65 1.15
CA ALA A 50 -2.70 16.20 2.37
C ALA A 50 -3.01 17.03 3.62
N ARG A 51 -3.55 18.25 3.48
CA ARG A 51 -3.98 19.05 4.64
C ARG A 51 -5.28 18.53 5.28
N TYR A 52 -6.17 17.96 4.48
CA TYR A 52 -7.48 17.55 4.96
C TYR A 52 -7.39 16.26 5.77
N LEU A 53 -8.06 16.27 6.92
CA LEU A 53 -8.29 15.07 7.72
C LEU A 53 -9.67 14.51 7.36
N PHE A 54 -9.75 13.23 7.04
CA PHE A 54 -11.00 12.55 6.72
C PHE A 54 -11.41 11.60 7.84
N ALA A 55 -12.71 11.47 8.06
CA ALA A 55 -13.33 10.58 9.04
C ALA A 55 -14.60 9.91 8.48
N GLY A 56 -15.33 9.20 9.34
CA GLY A 56 -16.59 8.53 8.98
C GLY A 56 -16.41 7.11 8.45
N PHE A 57 -15.22 6.53 8.63
CA PHE A 57 -14.91 5.15 8.25
C PHE A 57 -15.58 4.15 9.19
N ASN A 58 -16.09 3.06 8.63
CA ASN A 58 -16.65 1.92 9.37
C ASN A 58 -15.71 0.71 9.35
N LYS A 59 -14.87 0.59 8.32
CA LYS A 59 -13.99 -0.57 8.09
C LYS A 59 -12.51 -0.25 8.23
N CYS A 60 -12.16 1.02 8.33
CA CYS A 60 -10.79 1.43 8.65
C CYS A 60 -10.41 1.02 10.07
N LEU A 61 -9.17 0.58 10.28
CA LEU A 61 -8.62 0.31 11.62
C LEU A 61 -8.19 1.58 12.35
N THR A 62 -8.38 2.76 11.74
CA THR A 62 -8.21 4.08 12.36
C THR A 62 -9.47 4.94 12.18
N ASN A 63 -9.74 5.84 13.12
CA ASN A 63 -10.92 6.71 13.07
C ASN A 63 -10.79 7.86 12.05
N VAL A 64 -9.55 8.25 11.77
CA VAL A 64 -9.21 9.35 10.87
C VAL A 64 -8.03 8.97 9.98
N ALA A 65 -7.92 9.60 8.81
CA ALA A 65 -6.83 9.39 7.87
C ALA A 65 -6.59 10.63 6.99
N ARG A 66 -5.36 10.76 6.50
CA ARG A 66 -4.97 11.73 5.46
C ARG A 66 -4.68 11.00 4.15
N PHE A 67 -4.91 11.71 3.05
CA PHE A 67 -4.64 11.23 1.69
C PHE A 67 -3.76 12.22 0.95
N HIS A 68 -2.87 11.74 0.09
CA HIS A 68 -2.02 12.62 -0.73
C HIS A 68 -2.67 13.01 -2.04
N SER A 69 -3.76 12.33 -2.42
CA SER A 69 -4.46 12.55 -3.69
C SER A 69 -5.96 12.27 -3.61
N ASP A 70 -6.75 12.85 -4.53
CA ASP A 70 -8.19 12.54 -4.63
C ASP A 70 -8.41 11.08 -5.07
N SER A 71 -7.48 10.51 -5.83
CA SER A 71 -7.51 9.08 -6.21
C SER A 71 -7.39 8.15 -5.00
N GLU A 72 -6.56 8.49 -4.00
CA GLU A 72 -6.50 7.74 -2.74
C GLU A 72 -7.81 7.84 -1.96
N ARG A 73 -8.40 9.04 -1.86
CA ARG A 73 -9.70 9.22 -1.21
C ARG A 73 -10.78 8.39 -1.91
N ARG A 74 -10.81 8.38 -3.25
CA ARG A 74 -11.74 7.56 -4.04
C ARG A 74 -11.50 6.07 -3.85
N LEU A 75 -10.25 5.62 -3.74
CA LEU A 75 -9.94 4.24 -3.38
C LEU A 75 -10.57 3.87 -2.04
N VAL A 76 -10.49 4.76 -1.04
CA VAL A 76 -11.14 4.51 0.26
C VAL A 76 -12.66 4.37 0.16
N VAL A 77 -13.32 5.07 -0.76
CA VAL A 77 -14.75 4.85 -1.03
C VAL A 77 -15.03 3.40 -1.47
N ILE A 78 -14.15 2.82 -2.29
CA ILE A 78 -14.24 1.43 -2.72
C ILE A 78 -13.92 0.49 -1.55
N LEU A 79 -12.87 0.77 -0.78
CA LEU A 79 -12.47 -0.07 0.37
C LEU A 79 -13.57 -0.13 1.44
N GLU A 80 -14.17 1.01 1.79
CA GLU A 80 -15.28 1.07 2.75
C GLU A 80 -16.50 0.29 2.26
N ARG A 81 -16.72 0.20 0.95
CA ARG A 81 -17.81 -0.61 0.37
C ARG A 81 -17.48 -2.09 0.37
N GLU A 82 -16.31 -2.49 -0.12
CA GLU A 82 -16.01 -3.87 -0.52
C GLU A 82 -15.08 -4.64 0.43
N ALA A 83 -14.17 -3.97 1.13
CA ALA A 83 -13.24 -4.64 2.04
C ALA A 83 -13.98 -5.11 3.30
N GLN A 84 -13.39 -6.04 4.05
CA GLN A 84 -13.81 -6.35 5.42
C GLN A 84 -13.17 -5.37 6.40
N LYS A 85 -11.87 -5.12 6.23
CA LYS A 85 -11.07 -4.16 7.01
C LYS A 85 -10.03 -3.54 6.10
N TRP A 86 -9.59 -2.32 6.41
CA TRP A 86 -8.44 -1.72 5.75
C TRP A 86 -7.70 -0.76 6.67
N PHE A 87 -6.45 -0.45 6.36
CA PHE A 87 -5.69 0.57 7.08
C PHE A 87 -4.55 1.12 6.23
N ARG A 88 -3.98 2.25 6.66
CA ARG A 88 -2.71 2.78 6.15
C ARG A 88 -1.57 2.31 7.07
N PRO A 89 -0.62 1.54 6.55
CA PRO A 89 0.52 1.06 7.32
C PRO A 89 1.42 2.19 7.83
N ALA A 90 2.00 2.01 9.01
CA ALA A 90 2.99 2.92 9.57
C ALA A 90 4.41 2.44 9.29
N LYS A 91 5.38 3.35 9.44
CA LYS A 91 6.80 3.02 9.38
C LYS A 91 7.17 1.93 10.40
N GLY A 92 7.93 0.94 9.95
CA GLY A 92 8.35 -0.25 10.67
C GLY A 92 7.30 -1.35 10.79
N GLN A 93 6.10 -1.20 10.18
CA GLN A 93 5.03 -2.19 10.31
C GLN A 93 5.36 -3.48 9.52
N PHE A 94 5.78 -3.33 8.27
CA PHE A 94 6.07 -4.47 7.39
C PHE A 94 7.56 -4.72 7.17
N GLN A 95 8.41 -3.73 7.47
CA GLN A 95 9.86 -3.83 7.32
C GLN A 95 10.28 -4.30 5.90
N ILE A 96 9.62 -3.74 4.89
CA ILE A 96 9.96 -3.99 3.48
C ILE A 96 11.04 -2.99 3.09
N PHE A 97 12.11 -3.44 2.45
CA PHE A 97 13.20 -2.58 2.03
C PHE A 97 13.48 -2.74 0.54
N TYR A 98 13.87 -1.65 -0.10
CA TYR A 98 14.24 -1.63 -1.51
C TYR A 98 15.48 -0.76 -1.70
N ARG A 99 16.26 -1.06 -2.75
CA ARG A 99 17.44 -0.29 -3.13
C ARG A 99 17.04 0.93 -3.95
N SER A 100 17.52 2.10 -3.56
CA SER A 100 17.30 3.38 -4.24
C SER A 100 18.65 4.04 -4.47
N GLY A 101 19.26 3.79 -5.64
CA GLY A 101 20.66 4.13 -5.86
C GLY A 101 21.56 3.31 -4.93
N ASN A 102 22.39 3.99 -4.12
CA ASN A 102 23.26 3.33 -3.14
C ASN A 102 22.61 3.17 -1.76
N ASP A 103 21.40 3.70 -1.56
CA ASP A 103 20.72 3.69 -0.28
C ASP A 103 19.71 2.54 -0.17
N LEU A 104 19.63 1.92 1.01
CA LEU A 104 18.55 1.02 1.37
C LEU A 104 17.44 1.83 2.04
N ARG A 105 16.25 1.85 1.45
CA ARG A 105 15.10 2.62 1.96
C ARG A 105 13.97 1.68 2.33
N GLU A 106 13.25 2.06 3.38
CA GLU A 106 12.04 1.35 3.78
C GLU A 106 10.88 1.72 2.83
N TYR A 107 10.22 0.70 2.31
CA TYR A 107 8.95 0.83 1.60
C TYR A 107 7.79 0.68 2.58
N VAL A 108 6.93 1.70 2.62
CA VAL A 108 5.66 1.66 3.34
C VAL A 108 4.55 1.69 2.28
N PRO A 109 3.76 0.61 2.12
CA PRO A 109 2.66 0.60 1.18
C PRO A 109 1.56 1.57 1.62
N ASP A 110 0.84 2.14 0.65
CA ASP A 110 -0.19 3.14 0.95
C ASP A 110 -1.39 2.57 1.71
N PHE A 111 -1.90 1.41 1.29
CA PHE A 111 -3.04 0.74 1.91
C PHE A 111 -2.83 -0.75 2.04
N VAL A 112 -3.43 -1.32 3.08
CA VAL A 112 -3.71 -2.75 3.18
C VAL A 112 -5.20 -2.97 3.39
N ALA A 113 -5.78 -3.89 2.63
CA ALA A 113 -7.21 -4.19 2.68
C ALA A 113 -7.44 -5.70 2.72
N GLU A 114 -8.23 -6.17 3.68
CA GLU A 114 -8.66 -7.55 3.78
C GLU A 114 -9.98 -7.73 3.00
N THR A 115 -10.02 -8.68 2.06
CA THR A 115 -11.25 -9.11 1.37
C THR A 115 -11.73 -10.45 1.91
N ASN A 116 -12.82 -10.99 1.36
CA ASN A 116 -13.29 -12.32 1.73
C ASN A 116 -12.27 -13.44 1.41
N THR A 117 -11.40 -13.24 0.42
CA THR A 117 -10.54 -14.30 -0.11
C THR A 117 -9.04 -14.06 0.11
N GLU A 118 -8.63 -12.81 0.31
CA GLU A 118 -7.21 -12.44 0.34
C GLU A 118 -6.95 -11.13 1.09
N ILE A 119 -5.68 -10.84 1.36
CA ILE A 119 -5.22 -9.55 1.89
C ILE A 119 -4.45 -8.82 0.79
N LEU A 120 -4.86 -7.60 0.48
CA LEU A 120 -4.32 -6.79 -0.58
C LEU A 120 -3.40 -5.71 -0.03
N MET A 121 -2.20 -5.60 -0.59
CA MET A 121 -1.31 -4.47 -0.42
C MET A 121 -1.44 -3.57 -1.66
N LEU A 122 -2.03 -2.39 -1.50
CA LEU A 122 -2.45 -1.54 -2.62
C LEU A 122 -1.58 -0.27 -2.67
N GLU A 123 -1.09 0.04 -3.87
CA GLU A 123 -0.30 1.24 -4.16
C GLU A 123 -0.95 1.99 -5.33
N PRO A 124 -1.79 3.01 -5.08
CA PRO A 124 -2.25 3.90 -6.14
C PRO A 124 -1.10 4.76 -6.68
N LYS A 125 -1.01 4.92 -8.00
CA LYS A 125 0.08 5.66 -8.64
C LYS A 125 -0.33 6.42 -9.88
N MET A 126 0.34 7.54 -10.14
CA MET A 126 0.15 8.25 -11.41
C MET A 126 0.50 7.34 -12.59
N ALA A 127 -0.36 7.28 -13.60
CA ALA A 127 -0.21 6.35 -14.73
C ALA A 127 1.12 6.57 -15.48
N THR A 128 1.58 7.82 -15.54
CA THR A 128 2.86 8.22 -16.13
C THR A 128 4.08 7.74 -15.34
N GLN A 129 3.92 7.39 -14.05
CA GLN A 129 4.99 6.97 -13.15
C GLN A 129 5.07 5.45 -12.99
N LEU A 130 4.19 4.66 -13.62
CA LEU A 130 4.17 3.20 -13.45
C LEU A 130 5.46 2.50 -13.91
N LYS A 131 6.23 3.15 -14.79
CA LYS A 131 7.51 2.65 -15.29
C LYS A 131 8.70 3.33 -14.63
N ASP A 132 8.46 4.16 -13.62
CA ASP A 132 9.53 4.80 -12.87
C ASP A 132 10.38 3.73 -12.16
N PRO A 133 11.72 3.79 -12.24
CA PRO A 133 12.59 2.78 -11.65
C PRO A 133 12.37 2.61 -10.14
N GLU A 134 12.09 3.68 -9.40
CA GLU A 134 11.84 3.60 -7.96
C GLU A 134 10.51 2.91 -7.66
N VAL A 135 9.48 3.17 -8.47
CA VAL A 135 8.17 2.49 -8.37
C VAL A 135 8.30 1.00 -8.66
N LEU A 136 9.06 0.63 -9.69
CA LEU A 136 9.32 -0.78 -10.02
C LEU A 136 10.12 -1.49 -8.92
N ALA A 137 11.11 -0.83 -8.33
CA ALA A 137 11.89 -1.38 -7.21
C ALA A 137 11.02 -1.64 -5.97
N LYS A 138 10.13 -0.70 -5.62
CA LYS A 138 9.14 -0.88 -4.54
C LYS A 138 8.19 -2.04 -4.84
N GLN A 139 7.68 -2.10 -6.07
CA GLN A 139 6.81 -3.18 -6.52
C GLN A 139 7.48 -4.55 -6.38
N ALA A 140 8.73 -4.69 -6.83
CA ALA A 140 9.46 -5.95 -6.75
C ALA A 140 9.59 -6.43 -5.29
N ALA A 141 10.04 -5.55 -4.39
CA ALA A 141 10.16 -5.85 -2.97
C ALA A 141 8.80 -6.22 -2.33
N ALA A 142 7.72 -5.53 -2.70
CA ALA A 142 6.39 -5.79 -2.19
C ALA A 142 5.80 -7.12 -2.68
N VAL A 143 6.04 -7.48 -3.94
CA VAL A 143 5.63 -8.77 -4.52
C VAL A 143 6.34 -9.93 -3.82
N GLU A 144 7.65 -9.82 -3.62
CA GLU A 144 8.43 -10.83 -2.89
C GLU A 144 7.94 -10.98 -1.45
N TRP A 145 7.71 -9.85 -0.76
CA TRP A 145 7.17 -9.87 0.59
C TRP A 145 5.80 -10.55 0.65
N CYS A 146 4.90 -10.25 -0.28
CA CYS A 146 3.58 -10.88 -0.35
C CYS A 146 3.66 -12.39 -0.63
N ALA A 147 4.64 -12.84 -1.42
CA ALA A 147 4.87 -14.26 -1.68
C ALA A 147 5.29 -15.00 -0.41
N VAL A 148 6.24 -14.43 0.35
CA VAL A 148 6.67 -14.99 1.64
C VAL A 148 5.52 -14.98 2.66
N ALA A 149 4.79 -13.87 2.76
CA ALA A 149 3.64 -13.73 3.66
C ALA A 149 2.54 -14.76 3.33
N SER A 150 2.27 -15.00 2.04
CA SER A 150 1.31 -16.01 1.58
C SER A 150 1.75 -17.43 1.92
N LYS A 151 3.05 -17.74 1.73
CA LYS A 151 3.61 -19.05 2.09
C LYS A 151 3.45 -19.32 3.58
N HIS A 152 3.69 -18.32 4.43
CA HIS A 152 3.45 -18.45 5.86
C HIS A 152 1.96 -18.53 6.20
N ALA A 153 1.11 -17.70 5.58
CA ALA A 153 -0.34 -17.72 5.79
C ALA A 153 -0.96 -19.10 5.55
N ALA A 154 -0.49 -19.81 4.52
CA ALA A 154 -0.92 -21.19 4.22
C ALA A 154 -0.59 -22.19 5.35
N THR A 155 0.44 -21.94 6.17
CA THR A 155 0.77 -22.79 7.33
C THR A 155 -0.15 -22.58 8.52
N CYS A 156 -0.93 -21.50 8.52
CA CYS A 156 -1.78 -21.06 9.63
C CYS A 156 -3.25 -20.88 9.21
N ASP A 157 -3.69 -21.45 8.07
CA ASP A 157 -5.03 -21.31 7.49
C ASP A 157 -5.51 -19.83 7.38
N SER A 158 -4.57 -18.95 7.06
CA SER A 158 -4.83 -17.53 6.86
C SER A 158 -4.89 -17.18 5.38
N LYS A 159 -5.47 -16.01 5.07
CA LYS A 159 -5.67 -15.54 3.71
C LYS A 159 -4.32 -15.24 3.01
N PRO A 160 -4.18 -15.57 1.71
CA PRO A 160 -3.01 -15.20 0.94
C PRO A 160 -2.90 -13.68 0.80
N TRP A 161 -1.67 -13.20 0.60
CA TRP A 161 -1.33 -11.80 0.39
C TRP A 161 -1.04 -11.52 -1.07
N ARG A 162 -1.48 -10.37 -1.58
CA ARG A 162 -1.12 -9.92 -2.93
C ARG A 162 -0.86 -8.43 -3.00
N TYR A 163 0.20 -8.08 -3.73
CA TYR A 163 0.52 -6.70 -4.09
C TYR A 163 -0.22 -6.26 -5.35
N VAL A 164 -0.70 -5.01 -5.36
CA VAL A 164 -1.43 -4.40 -6.49
C VAL A 164 -0.97 -2.95 -6.67
N LEU A 165 -0.35 -2.67 -7.82
CA LEU A 165 -0.03 -1.32 -8.27
C LEU A 165 -1.20 -0.80 -9.14
N ILE A 166 -1.88 0.25 -8.68
CA ILE A 166 -3.13 0.74 -9.28
C ILE A 166 -2.89 2.09 -9.99
N PRO A 167 -3.09 2.19 -11.31
CA PRO A 167 -3.08 3.47 -12.00
C PRO A 167 -4.22 4.37 -11.50
N HIS A 168 -3.92 5.61 -11.11
CA HIS A 168 -4.88 6.54 -10.50
C HIS A 168 -6.12 6.82 -11.37
N ASP A 169 -5.97 6.80 -12.69
CA ASP A 169 -7.00 7.03 -13.70
C ASP A 169 -7.95 5.84 -13.86
N GLN A 170 -7.55 4.67 -13.37
CA GLN A 170 -8.40 3.51 -13.29
C GLN A 170 -9.13 3.41 -11.95
N ILE A 171 -8.96 4.34 -11.00
CA ILE A 171 -9.73 4.32 -9.75
C ILE A 171 -11.07 5.01 -9.99
N THR A 172 -12.10 4.21 -10.29
CA THR A 172 -13.48 4.70 -10.45
C THR A 172 -14.43 4.09 -9.42
N ASP A 173 -15.37 4.91 -8.93
CA ASP A 173 -16.21 4.60 -7.77
C ASP A 173 -17.06 3.33 -7.97
N ASN A 174 -17.36 2.95 -9.21
CA ASN A 174 -18.13 1.76 -9.56
C ASN A 174 -17.29 0.48 -9.68
N MET A 175 -15.97 0.52 -9.50
CA MET A 175 -15.15 -0.68 -9.58
C MET A 175 -15.28 -1.55 -8.33
N ALA A 176 -15.30 -2.87 -8.55
CA ALA A 176 -15.16 -3.85 -7.49
C ALA A 176 -13.68 -4.01 -7.11
N ILE A 177 -13.39 -4.23 -5.83
CA ILE A 177 -12.01 -4.47 -5.38
C ILE A 177 -11.39 -5.71 -6.04
N ASP A 178 -12.21 -6.72 -6.35
CA ASP A 178 -11.82 -7.93 -7.08
C ASP A 178 -11.42 -7.69 -8.54
N PHE A 179 -11.73 -6.54 -9.11
CA PHE A 179 -11.23 -6.21 -10.45
C PHE A 179 -9.69 -6.18 -10.45
N TRP A 180 -9.12 -5.57 -9.41
CA TRP A 180 -7.68 -5.48 -9.19
C TRP A 180 -7.05 -6.84 -8.93
N SER A 181 -7.82 -7.77 -8.37
CA SER A 181 -7.35 -9.13 -8.14
C SER A 181 -7.12 -9.93 -9.40
N ARG A 182 -7.96 -9.69 -10.41
CA ARG A 182 -7.98 -10.49 -11.64
C ARG A 182 -7.13 -9.90 -12.76
N LEU A 183 -7.02 -8.57 -12.85
CA LEU A 183 -6.40 -7.92 -14.01
C LEU A 183 -4.86 -7.89 -13.98
N LEU A 184 -4.26 -7.97 -12.79
CA LEU A 184 -2.80 -7.97 -12.62
C LEU A 184 -2.21 -9.36 -12.29
N GLY A 185 -3.06 -10.37 -12.06
CA GLY A 185 -2.65 -11.75 -11.73
C GLY A 185 -2.09 -12.56 -12.91
N ASN A 186 -2.26 -12.10 -14.15
CA ASN A 186 -1.80 -12.82 -15.36
C ASN A 186 -0.44 -12.35 -15.90
N ARG A 187 0.36 -11.61 -15.13
CA ARG A 187 1.66 -11.09 -15.60
C ARG A 187 2.89 -11.63 -14.85
N ILE A 188 2.71 -12.68 -14.05
CA ILE A 188 3.84 -13.41 -13.47
C ILE A 188 3.69 -14.89 -13.83
N ALA A 189 4.15 -15.23 -15.03
CA ALA A 189 4.48 -16.57 -15.48
C ALA A 189 5.77 -16.46 -16.30
#